data_AF-A0ABC9YHA4-F1
#
_entry.id   AF-A0ABC9YHA4-F1
#
_cell.length_a   1.000
_cell.length_b   1.000
_cell.length_c   1.000
_cell.angle_alpha   90.00
_cell.angle_beta   90.00
_cell.angle_gamma   90.00
#
_symmetry.space_group_name_H-M   'P 1'
#
loop_
_entity.id
_entity.type
_entity.pdbx_description
1 polymer ?
#
loop_
_entity_poly.entity_id
_entity_poly.type
_entity_poly.pdbx_seq_one_letter_code
_entity_poly.pdbx_strand_id
1 'polypeptide(L)'
;MRERYPFSEDVVCHPGKWTTMERGIQYLREIGVQEEMVYYDPDNMQLRTDPDEVQCTRPMWWNFIRSASLSYANSLAVMDWKSEEAPTVDEVAGRLWQYKESLSSSLVSAVEKLSWEV
;
A
#
# COMPACT_ATOMS: atom_id res chain seq x y z
N MET A 1 -37.51 8.87 -0.75
CA MET A 1 -36.27 9.49 -0.22
C MET A 1 -35.33 8.33 0.09
N ARG A 2 -34.35 8.05 -0.77
CA ARG A 2 -33.47 6.87 -0.64
C ARG A 2 -32.21 7.38 0.06
N GLU A 3 -32.06 7.08 1.34
CA GLU A 3 -30.77 7.22 2.04
C GLU A 3 -29.73 6.49 1.20
N ARG A 4 -28.86 7.26 0.54
CA ARG A 4 -27.62 6.71 0.00
C ARG A 4 -26.79 6.33 1.21
N TYR A 5 -26.38 5.07 1.22
CA TYR A 5 -25.64 4.44 2.29
C TYR A 5 -24.52 5.38 2.79
N PRO A 6 -24.38 5.61 4.12
CA PRO A 6 -23.41 6.56 4.69
C PRO A 6 -21.93 6.25 4.41
N PHE A 7 -21.62 5.12 3.75
CA PHE A 7 -20.27 4.76 3.27
C PHE A 7 -20.08 5.01 1.77
N SER A 8 -21.03 5.57 1.04
CA SER A 8 -20.94 5.59 -0.43
C SER A 8 -19.71 6.34 -0.96
N GLU A 9 -19.14 7.21 -0.12
CA GLU A 9 -17.89 7.93 -0.38
C GLU A 9 -16.64 7.04 -0.15
N ASP A 10 -16.73 6.02 0.70
CA ASP A 10 -15.68 5.00 0.89
C ASP A 10 -15.56 4.03 -0.31
N VAL A 11 -16.57 4.00 -1.19
CA VAL A 11 -16.58 3.16 -2.39
C VAL A 11 -15.95 3.89 -3.60
N VAL A 12 -15.77 5.21 -3.53
CA VAL A 12 -15.23 5.99 -4.64
C VAL A 12 -13.71 5.94 -4.63
N CYS A 13 -13.16 4.94 -5.32
CA CYS A 13 -11.74 4.89 -5.67
C CYS A 13 -11.37 6.16 -6.46
N HIS A 14 -10.61 7.07 -5.85
CA HIS A 14 -10.07 8.22 -6.56
C HIS A 14 -9.02 7.72 -7.57
N PRO A 15 -8.84 8.37 -8.75
CA PRO A 15 -7.79 7.99 -9.69
C PRO A 15 -6.46 7.90 -8.96
N GLY A 16 -5.84 6.72 -9.02
CA GLY A 16 -4.71 6.39 -8.17
C GLY A 16 -3.58 7.41 -8.27
N LYS A 17 -3.15 7.95 -7.13
CA LYS A 17 -1.99 8.84 -6.99
C LYS A 17 -0.69 8.16 -7.45
N TRP A 18 -0.65 6.83 -7.49
CA TRP A 18 0.48 6.07 -8.00
C TRP A 18 0.04 4.88 -8.88
N THR A 19 0.84 4.62 -9.91
CA THR A 19 0.60 3.59 -10.95
C THR A 19 1.75 2.59 -11.06
N THR A 20 2.83 2.77 -10.31
CA THR A 20 4.03 1.93 -10.29
C THR A 20 4.38 1.62 -8.85
N MET A 21 4.93 0.43 -8.57
CA MET A 21 5.23 0.01 -7.20
C MET A 21 6.21 0.96 -6.49
N GLU A 22 7.18 1.52 -7.22
CA GLU A 22 8.18 2.46 -6.68
C GLU A 22 7.53 3.74 -6.17
N ARG A 23 6.62 4.32 -6.97
CA ARG A 23 5.81 5.48 -6.56
C ARG A 23 4.85 5.12 -5.44
N GLY A 24 4.34 3.88 -5.41
CA GLY A 24 3.55 3.38 -4.29
C GLY A 24 4.35 3.39 -2.99
N ILE A 25 5.54 2.81 -2.99
CA ILE A 25 6.43 2.78 -1.81
C ILE A 25 6.80 4.20 -1.37
N GLN A 26 7.12 5.09 -2.32
CA GLN A 26 7.35 6.50 -1.99
C GLN A 26 6.12 7.14 -1.34
N TYR A 27 4.93 6.92 -1.89
CA TYR A 27 3.69 7.45 -1.33
C TYR A 27 3.36 6.85 0.05
N LEU A 28 3.70 5.58 0.28
CA LEU A 28 3.57 4.95 1.60
C LEU A 28 4.43 5.68 2.65
N ARG A 29 5.68 6.02 2.31
CA ARG A 29 6.54 6.83 3.19
C ARG A 29 5.95 8.22 3.45
N GLU A 30 5.40 8.87 2.43
CA GLU A 30 4.74 10.17 2.57
C GLU A 30 3.53 10.12 3.52
N ILE A 31 2.70 9.07 3.42
CA ILE A 31 1.59 8.86 4.37
C ILE A 31 2.14 8.61 5.79
N GLY A 32 3.22 7.84 5.92
CA GLY A 32 3.84 7.55 7.21
C GLY A 32 4.26 8.82 7.95
N VAL A 33 4.95 9.72 7.25
CA VAL A 33 5.35 11.03 7.80
C VAL A 33 4.12 11.86 8.18
N GLN A 34 3.08 11.89 7.33
CA GLN A 34 1.87 12.66 7.61
C GLN A 34 1.12 12.15 8.83
N GLU A 35 0.91 10.83 8.95
CA GLU A 35 0.23 10.27 10.11
C GLU A 35 1.08 10.42 11.38
N GLU A 36 2.40 10.21 11.31
CA GLU A 36 3.27 10.46 12.47
C GLU A 36 3.18 11.92 12.94
N MET A 37 3.19 12.89 12.03
CA MET A 37 3.02 14.31 12.38
C MET A 37 1.65 14.65 12.96
N VAL A 38 0.57 14.01 12.49
CA VAL A 38 -0.80 14.26 12.98
C VAL A 38 -1.00 13.67 14.38
N TYR A 39 -0.36 12.54 14.68
CA TYR A 39 -0.45 11.87 15.98
C TYR A 39 0.68 12.25 16.94
N TYR A 40 1.58 13.14 16.52
CA TYR A 40 2.68 13.62 17.35
C TYR A 40 2.18 14.44 18.54
N ASP A 41 2.55 14.01 19.75
CA ASP A 41 2.46 14.83 20.95
C ASP A 41 3.74 15.68 21.04
N PRO A 42 3.65 17.03 21.05
CA PRO A 42 4.81 17.90 21.16
C PRO A 42 5.66 17.67 22.41
N ASP A 43 5.12 17.02 23.44
CA ASP A 43 5.84 16.66 24.66
C ASP A 43 6.56 15.30 24.56
N ASN A 44 6.30 14.51 23.51
CA ASN A 44 6.94 13.22 23.26
C ASN A 44 8.08 13.38 22.25
N MET A 45 9.35 13.29 22.68
CA MET A 45 10.53 13.44 21.83
C MET A 45 10.80 12.28 20.84
N GLN A 46 9.98 11.24 20.78
CA GLN A 46 10.19 10.09 19.89
C GLN A 46 9.57 10.27 18.50
N LEU A 47 9.92 11.35 17.79
CA LEU A 47 9.68 11.39 16.35
C LEU A 47 10.67 10.42 15.70
N ARG A 48 10.20 9.36 15.04
CA ARG A 48 11.08 8.53 14.22
C ARG A 48 11.59 9.43 13.09
N THR A 49 12.90 9.65 13.08
CA THR A 49 13.51 10.53 12.07
C THR A 49 13.48 9.86 10.69
N ASP A 50 13.37 8.54 10.66
CA ASP A 50 13.29 7.74 9.45
C ASP A 50 11.84 7.33 9.14
N PRO A 51 11.27 7.74 7.98
CA PRO A 51 9.93 7.32 7.56
C PRO A 51 9.80 5.80 7.38
N ASP A 52 10.90 5.08 7.13
CA ASP A 52 10.90 3.64 6.96
C ASP A 52 10.68 2.90 8.29
N GLU A 53 11.02 3.54 9.42
CA GLU A 53 10.78 2.97 10.74
C GLU A 53 9.34 3.19 11.21
N VAL A 54 8.55 4.07 10.59
CA VAL A 54 7.18 4.36 11.03
C VAL A 54 6.33 3.08 11.01
N GLN A 55 5.52 2.89 12.05
CA GLN A 55 4.59 1.76 12.12
C GLN A 55 3.45 2.02 11.14
N CYS A 56 3.29 1.13 10.17
CA CYS A 56 2.20 1.23 9.21
C CYS A 56 0.90 0.84 9.92
N THR A 57 -0.05 1.76 10.00
CA THR A 57 -1.33 1.53 10.69
C THR A 57 -2.37 0.96 9.72
N ARG A 58 -3.45 0.35 10.23
CA ARG A 58 -4.56 -0.08 9.36
C ARG A 58 -5.19 1.09 8.57
N PRO A 59 -5.46 2.27 9.17
CA PRO A 59 -5.92 3.44 8.42
C PRO A 59 -4.95 3.87 7.30
N MET A 60 -3.65 3.92 7.60
CA MET A 60 -2.59 4.20 6.63
C MET A 60 -2.61 3.22 5.45
N TRP A 61 -2.74 1.92 5.72
CA TRP A 61 -2.86 0.88 4.70
C TRP A 61 -4.09 1.06 3.81
N TRP A 62 -5.25 1.39 4.38
CA TRP A 62 -6.45 1.65 3.59
C TRP A 62 -6.31 2.91 2.72
N ASN A 63 -5.70 3.97 3.24
CA ASN A 63 -5.40 5.18 2.47
C ASN A 63 -4.45 4.86 1.30
N PHE A 64 -3.42 4.04 1.56
CA PHE A 64 -2.50 3.55 0.54
C PHE A 64 -3.23 2.76 -0.57
N ILE A 65 -4.07 1.77 -0.23
CA ILE A 65 -4.83 0.99 -1.23
C ILE A 65 -5.76 1.90 -2.07
N ARG A 66 -6.48 2.82 -1.42
CA ARG A 66 -7.40 3.74 -2.11
C ARG A 66 -6.69 4.71 -3.06
N SER A 67 -5.41 4.96 -2.84
CA SER A 67 -4.56 5.79 -3.69
C SER A 67 -3.89 5.03 -4.84
N ALA A 68 -4.04 3.71 -4.91
CA ALA A 68 -3.45 2.89 -5.96
C ALA A 68 -4.29 2.95 -7.24
N SER A 69 -3.68 2.66 -8.40
CA SER A 69 -4.47 2.33 -9.60
C SER A 69 -5.32 1.08 -9.35
N LEU A 70 -6.46 0.96 -10.05
CA LEU A 70 -7.41 -0.16 -9.85
C LEU A 70 -6.74 -1.54 -10.03
N SER A 71 -5.74 -1.64 -10.91
CA SER A 71 -4.95 -2.85 -11.13
C SER A 71 -4.20 -3.32 -9.89
N TYR A 72 -3.67 -2.40 -9.08
CA TYR A 72 -2.97 -2.72 -7.85
C TYR A 72 -3.91 -2.78 -6.65
N ALA A 73 -4.89 -1.88 -6.57
CA ALA A 73 -5.82 -1.79 -5.44
C ALA A 73 -6.49 -3.13 -5.12
N ASN A 74 -6.99 -3.82 -6.16
CA ASN A 74 -7.65 -5.12 -5.99
C ASN A 74 -6.70 -6.20 -5.45
N SER A 75 -5.49 -6.27 -5.98
CA SER A 75 -4.50 -7.25 -5.55
C SER A 75 -3.98 -6.98 -4.15
N LEU A 76 -3.77 -5.70 -3.80
CA LEU A 76 -3.31 -5.29 -2.48
C LEU A 76 -4.40 -5.47 -1.41
N ALA A 77 -5.67 -5.28 -1.75
CA ALA A 77 -6.77 -5.53 -0.81
C ALA A 77 -6.86 -6.98 -0.33
N VAL A 78 -6.31 -7.92 -1.10
CA VAL A 78 -6.22 -9.35 -0.74
C VAL A 78 -4.96 -9.66 0.09
N MET A 79 -3.97 -8.77 0.12
CA MET A 79 -2.77 -8.94 0.91
C MET A 79 -3.11 -8.92 2.40
N ASP A 80 -2.76 -10.00 3.10
CA ASP A 80 -3.17 -10.21 4.47
C ASP A 80 -2.45 -9.27 5.44
N TRP A 81 -3.22 -8.57 6.28
CA TRP A 81 -2.73 -7.68 7.33
C TRP A 81 -2.59 -8.40 8.68
N LYS A 82 -2.61 -9.74 8.72
CA LYS A 82 -2.53 -10.55 9.95
C LYS A 82 -1.17 -10.51 10.65
N SER A 83 -0.75 -9.35 11.13
CA SER A 83 0.32 -9.23 12.11
C SER A 83 -0.27 -8.75 13.44
N GLU A 84 0.12 -9.41 14.53
CA GLU A 84 -0.25 -9.01 15.90
C GLU A 84 0.37 -7.63 16.24
N GLU A 85 1.55 -7.36 15.68
CA GLU A 85 2.25 -6.07 15.73
C GLU A 85 2.12 -5.34 14.38
N ALA A 86 1.96 -4.02 14.40
CA ALA A 86 1.89 -3.24 13.16
C ALA A 86 3.24 -3.34 12.42
N PRO A 87 3.28 -3.75 11.14
CA PRO A 87 4.54 -3.81 10.40
C PRO A 87 5.10 -2.39 10.18
N THR A 88 6.42 -2.24 10.04
CA THR A 88 7.01 -0.95 9.66
C THR A 88 6.73 -0.63 8.20
N VAL A 89 6.90 0.64 7.80
CA VAL A 89 6.84 1.07 6.40
C VAL A 89 7.85 0.29 5.56
N ASP A 90 9.06 0.04 6.06
CA ASP A 90 10.08 -0.76 5.38
C ASP A 90 9.62 -2.21 5.13
N GLU A 91 9.04 -2.86 6.14
CA GLU A 91 8.55 -4.24 6.01
C GLU A 91 7.43 -4.33 4.98
N VAL A 92 6.51 -3.36 4.97
CA VAL A 92 5.44 -3.29 3.97
C VAL A 92 6.04 -3.03 2.58
N ALA A 93 7.02 -2.13 2.45
CA ALA A 93 7.72 -1.87 1.20
C ALA A 93 8.44 -3.13 0.67
N GLY A 94 9.07 -3.90 1.55
CA GLY A 94 9.67 -5.19 1.22
C GLY A 94 8.67 -6.21 0.70
N ARG A 95 7.49 -6.32 1.33
CA ARG A 95 6.40 -7.19 0.85
C ARG A 95 5.88 -6.77 -0.52
N LEU A 96 5.74 -5.46 -0.74
CA LEU A 96 5.33 -4.89 -2.03
C LEU A 96 6.35 -5.20 -3.14
N TRP A 97 7.64 -5.11 -2.83
CA TRP A 97 8.71 -5.52 -3.73
C TRP A 97 8.67 -7.00 -4.05
N GLN A 98 8.56 -7.86 -3.04
CA GLN A 98 8.45 -9.31 -3.24
C GLN A 98 7.25 -9.68 -4.11
N TYR A 99 6.11 -9.01 -3.90
CA TYR A 99 4.92 -9.18 -4.72
C TYR A 99 5.18 -8.81 -6.19
N LYS A 100 5.84 -7.66 -6.44
CA LYS A 100 6.20 -7.23 -7.80
C LYS A 100 7.14 -8.23 -8.48
N GLU A 101 8.17 -8.70 -7.78
CA GLU A 101 9.12 -9.68 -8.34
C GLU A 101 8.44 -11.03 -8.63
N SER A 102 7.53 -11.47 -7.77
CA SER A 102 6.72 -12.67 -8.00
C SER A 102 5.84 -12.55 -9.25
N LEU A 103 5.17 -11.40 -9.43
CA LEU A 103 4.40 -11.13 -10.65
C LEU A 103 5.27 -11.16 -11.89
N SER A 104 6.43 -10.50 -11.82
CA SER A 104 7.36 -10.38 -12.95
C SER A 104 7.91 -11.75 -13.36
N SER A 105 8.32 -12.56 -12.38
CA SER A 105 8.79 -13.94 -12.59
C SER A 105 7.72 -14.85 -13.22
N SER A 106 6.47 -14.77 -12.73
CA SER A 106 5.35 -15.53 -13.27
C SER A 106 5.06 -15.19 -14.73
N LEU A 107 5.07 -13.90 -15.07
CA LEU A 107 4.84 -13.42 -16.44
C LEU A 107 5.95 -13.88 -17.39
N VAL A 108 7.22 -13.78 -16.98
CA VAL A 108 8.36 -14.27 -17.78
C VAL A 108 8.21 -15.76 -18.06
N SER A 109 7.90 -16.58 -17.05
CA SER A 109 7.71 -18.02 -17.23
C SER A 109 6.56 -18.35 -18.18
N ALA A 110 5.45 -17.61 -18.12
CA ALA A 110 4.33 -17.82 -19.03
C ALA A 110 4.69 -17.48 -20.49
N VAL A 111 5.46 -16.40 -20.71
CA VAL A 111 5.94 -16.02 -22.04
C VAL A 111 6.92 -17.05 -22.61
N GLU A 112 7.85 -17.55 -21.79
CA GLU A 112 8.79 -18.59 -22.22
C GLU A 112 8.06 -19.87 -22.66
N LYS A 113 7.06 -20.32 -21.90
CA LYS A 113 6.25 -21.50 -22.27
C LYS A 113 5.56 -21.33 -23.62
N LEU A 114 4.95 -20.17 -23.86
CA LEU A 114 4.30 -19.88 -25.13
C LEU A 114 5.30 -19.78 -26.29
N SER A 115 6.53 -19.33 -26.04
CA SER A 115 7.58 -19.23 -27.05
C SER A 115 8.10 -20.59 -27.54
N TRP A 116 7.93 -21.67 -26.76
CA TRP A 116 8.32 -23.03 -27.15
C TRP A 116 7.20 -23.82 -27.82
N GLU A 117 5.98 -23.27 -27.87
CA GLU A 117 4.80 -23.87 -28.51
C GLU A 117 4.55 -23.36 -29.95
N VAL A 118 5.42 -22.46 -30.46
CA VAL A 118 5.43 -21.93 -31.84
C VAL A 118 6.58 -22.52 -32.63
#